data_AF-A0A561X0K3-F1
#
_entry.id   AF-A0A561X0K3-F1
#
_cell.length_a   1.000
_cell.length_b   1.000
_cell.length_c   1.000
_cell.angle_alpha   90.00
_cell.angle_beta   90.00
_cell.angle_gamma   90.00
#
_symmetry.space_group_name_H-M   'P 1'
#
loop_
_entity.id
_entity.type
_entity.pdbx_description
1 polymer ?
#
loop_
_entity_poly.entity_id
_entity_poly.type
_entity_poly.pdbx_seq_one_letter_code
_entity_poly.pdbx_strand_id
1 'polypeptide(L)'
;MHGHFFPGDGHSFEGHPPWKGPHMRIRPHRGAKTFRRGRVLDFLQRLYVKRETLKQQLQSPELQSIHPVLTGELKAIEMVINEFIQSFDIHDDELNMMLGIHKSDDAQIAERDDEGNGEVRKE
;
A
#
# COMPACT_ATOMS: atom_id res chain seq x y z
N MET A 1 62.74 -5.72 -45.26
CA MET A 1 61.87 -5.37 -44.12
C MET A 1 62.58 -4.30 -43.32
N HIS A 2 62.34 -3.03 -43.67
CA HIS A 2 62.95 -1.87 -43.02
C HIS A 2 61.90 -1.25 -42.09
N GLY A 3 62.17 -1.28 -40.78
CA GLY A 3 61.33 -0.63 -39.77
C GLY A 3 61.53 0.88 -39.83
N HIS A 4 60.43 1.61 -40.01
CA HIS A 4 60.41 3.06 -39.88
C HIS A 4 60.34 3.44 -38.39
N PHE A 5 61.42 4.06 -37.91
CA PHE A 5 61.50 4.73 -36.62
C PHE A 5 61.25 6.22 -36.85
N PHE A 6 60.16 6.77 -36.33
CA PHE A 6 59.92 8.22 -36.26
C PHE A 6 60.25 8.70 -34.85
N PRO A 7 61.08 9.75 -34.67
CA PRO A 7 61.32 10.37 -33.38
C PRO A 7 60.41 11.59 -33.17
N GLY A 8 59.96 11.79 -31.92
CA GLY A 8 59.41 13.07 -31.45
C GLY A 8 57.90 13.05 -31.21
N ASP A 9 57.48 12.81 -29.97
CA ASP A 9 57.04 13.89 -29.09
C ASP A 9 56.77 13.33 -27.69
N GLY A 10 57.50 13.86 -26.72
CA GLY A 10 57.36 13.49 -25.33
C GLY A 10 56.07 14.06 -24.76
N HIS A 11 55.18 13.19 -24.30
CA HIS A 11 54.23 13.52 -23.24
C HIS A 11 54.08 12.32 -22.33
N SER A 12 54.62 12.44 -21.12
CA SER A 12 54.38 11.54 -20.00
C SER A 12 52.87 11.30 -19.88
N PHE A 13 52.43 10.05 -20.07
CA PHE A 13 51.08 9.64 -19.73
C PHE A 13 51.00 9.47 -18.21
N GLU A 14 51.01 10.60 -17.52
CA GLU A 14 50.70 10.73 -16.11
C GLU A 14 49.39 11.50 -16.04
N GLY A 15 48.32 10.80 -16.39
CA GLY A 15 46.98 11.34 -16.51
C GLY A 15 45.99 10.39 -15.86
N HIS A 16 46.08 10.24 -14.53
CA HIS A 16 44.92 9.78 -13.76
C HIS A 16 43.74 10.68 -14.14
N PRO A 17 42.62 10.12 -14.62
CA PRO A 17 41.51 10.96 -15.03
C PRO A 17 40.94 11.67 -13.80
N PRO A 18 40.77 13.00 -13.80
CA PRO A 18 40.24 13.74 -12.68
C PRO A 18 38.71 13.59 -12.67
N TRP A 19 38.21 12.38 -12.44
CA TRP A 19 36.83 12.18 -12.00
C TRP A 19 36.71 12.54 -10.51
N LYS A 20 37.05 13.78 -10.16
CA LYS A 20 36.68 14.39 -8.88
C LYS A 20 35.53 15.34 -9.12
N GLY A 21 34.41 14.78 -9.59
CA GLY A 21 33.11 15.43 -9.46
C GLY A 21 32.74 15.46 -7.98
N PRO A 22 32.15 16.56 -7.47
CA PRO A 22 31.79 16.68 -6.07
C PRO A 22 30.86 15.53 -5.71
N HIS A 23 31.25 14.82 -4.66
CA HIS A 23 30.53 13.74 -3.98
C HIS A 23 29.02 13.88 -4.23
N MET A 24 28.49 13.12 -5.19
CA MET A 24 27.05 12.96 -5.37
C MET A 24 26.55 12.51 -4.01
N ARG A 25 25.93 13.44 -3.27
CA ARG A 25 25.13 13.08 -2.11
C ARG A 25 24.03 12.23 -2.70
N ILE A 26 24.23 10.91 -2.67
CA ILE A 26 23.17 9.92 -2.82
C ILE A 26 22.20 10.32 -1.71
N ARG A 27 21.23 11.17 -2.07
CA ARG A 27 20.15 11.54 -1.17
C ARG A 27 19.53 10.19 -0.79
N PRO A 28 19.35 9.89 0.51
CA PRO A 28 18.83 8.60 0.91
C PRO A 28 17.54 8.35 0.15
N HIS A 29 17.48 7.19 -0.51
CA HIS A 29 16.46 6.73 -1.43
C HIS A 29 15.03 6.77 -0.85
N ARG A 30 14.47 7.97 -0.63
CA ARG A 30 13.12 8.15 -0.11
C ARG A 30 12.04 7.65 -1.08
N GLY A 31 12.34 7.51 -2.37
CA GLY A 31 11.36 7.12 -3.39
C GLY A 31 11.11 5.60 -3.53
N ALA A 32 12.10 4.76 -3.25
CA ALA A 32 11.95 3.32 -3.48
C ALA A 32 11.00 2.66 -2.46
N LYS A 33 11.02 3.13 -1.21
CA LYS A 33 10.15 2.62 -0.13
C LYS A 33 8.69 3.05 -0.34
N THR A 34 8.46 4.30 -0.74
CA THR A 34 7.10 4.84 -0.99
C THR A 34 6.47 4.24 -2.23
N PHE A 35 7.24 4.01 -3.30
CA PHE A 35 6.72 3.34 -4.49
C PHE A 35 6.29 1.90 -4.21
N ARG A 36 7.12 1.12 -3.49
CA ARG A 36 6.77 -0.25 -3.11
C ARG A 36 5.52 -0.29 -2.24
N ARG A 37 5.39 0.62 -1.26
CA ARG A 37 4.21 0.72 -0.40
C ARG A 37 2.94 1.07 -1.20
N GLY A 38 3.01 2.06 -2.08
CA GLY A 38 1.89 2.40 -2.97
C GLY A 38 1.45 1.22 -3.86
N ARG A 39 2.41 0.51 -4.46
CA ARG A 39 2.10 -0.69 -5.27
C ARG A 39 1.45 -1.81 -4.46
N VAL A 40 1.82 -1.96 -3.19
CA VAL A 40 1.21 -2.94 -2.30
C VAL A 40 -0.23 -2.55 -1.98
N LEU A 41 -0.50 -1.28 -1.69
CA LEU A 41 -1.86 -0.79 -1.46
C LEU A 41 -2.74 -1.00 -2.70
N ASP A 42 -2.26 -0.66 -3.91
CA ASP A 42 -2.98 -0.93 -5.16
C ASP A 42 -3.28 -2.43 -5.37
N PHE A 43 -2.41 -3.31 -4.87
CA PHE A 43 -2.61 -4.75 -4.96
C PHE A 43 -3.62 -5.24 -3.93
N LEU A 44 -3.52 -4.77 -2.68
CA LEU A 44 -4.51 -5.05 -1.63
C LEU A 44 -5.90 -4.61 -2.05
N GLN A 45 -6.06 -3.41 -2.61
CA GLN A 45 -7.34 -2.92 -3.11
C GLN A 45 -7.98 -3.92 -4.09
N ARG A 46 -7.19 -4.47 -5.02
CA ARG A 46 -7.67 -5.50 -5.96
C ARG A 46 -8.06 -6.80 -5.28
N LEU A 47 -7.35 -7.22 -4.23
CA LEU A 47 -7.74 -8.41 -3.44
C LEU A 47 -9.05 -8.19 -2.68
N TYR A 48 -9.28 -7.01 -2.12
CA TYR A 48 -10.55 -6.67 -1.47
C TYR A 48 -11.72 -6.69 -2.45
N VAL A 49 -11.56 -6.16 -3.67
CA VAL A 49 -12.61 -6.26 -4.71
C VAL A 49 -12.94 -7.72 -5.04
N LYS A 50 -11.93 -8.58 -5.18
CA LYS A 50 -12.14 -10.02 -5.43
C LYS A 50 -12.84 -10.71 -4.25
N ARG A 51 -12.44 -10.38 -3.02
CA ARG A 51 -13.07 -10.89 -1.79
C ARG A 51 -14.56 -10.55 -1.75
N GLU A 52 -14.93 -9.30 -2.00
CA GLU A 52 -16.33 -8.89 -2.01
C GLU A 52 -17.11 -9.54 -3.15
N THR A 53 -16.49 -9.73 -4.30
CA THR A 53 -17.09 -10.46 -5.43
C THR A 53 -17.39 -11.92 -5.07
N LEU A 54 -16.43 -12.62 -4.46
CA LEU A 54 -16.62 -14.02 -4.00
C LEU A 54 -17.72 -14.13 -2.94
N LYS A 55 -17.78 -13.16 -2.01
CA LYS A 55 -18.87 -13.10 -1.01
C LYS A 55 -20.23 -12.93 -1.67
N GLN A 56 -20.35 -12.05 -2.66
CA GLN A 56 -21.59 -11.87 -3.43
C GLN A 56 -21.97 -13.15 -4.17
N GLN A 57 -21.00 -13.83 -4.78
CA GLN A 57 -21.22 -15.10 -5.48
C GLN A 57 -21.72 -16.20 -4.53
N LEU A 58 -21.22 -16.26 -3.29
CA LEU A 58 -21.71 -17.18 -2.26
C LEU A 58 -23.17 -16.93 -1.83
N GLN A 59 -23.71 -15.74 -2.08
CA GLN A 59 -25.13 -15.46 -1.86
C GLN A 59 -26.00 -15.90 -3.05
N SER A 60 -25.40 -16.21 -4.21
CA SER A 60 -26.15 -16.59 -5.40
C SER A 60 -26.59 -18.06 -5.33
N PRO A 61 -27.91 -18.35 -5.37
CA PRO A 61 -28.40 -19.72 -5.35
C PRO A 61 -27.96 -20.52 -6.59
N GLU A 62 -27.67 -19.84 -7.70
CA GLU A 62 -27.22 -20.46 -8.95
C GLU A 62 -25.84 -21.13 -8.83
N LEU A 63 -25.03 -20.71 -7.86
CA LEU A 63 -23.65 -21.20 -7.67
C LEU A 63 -23.51 -22.19 -6.51
N GLN A 64 -24.62 -22.67 -5.92
CA GLN A 64 -24.59 -23.56 -4.75
C GLN A 64 -23.72 -24.80 -4.94
N SER A 65 -23.74 -25.40 -6.14
CA SER A 65 -22.95 -26.59 -6.46
C SER A 65 -21.44 -26.35 -6.37
N ILE A 66 -20.98 -25.12 -6.54
CA ILE A 66 -19.57 -24.72 -6.49
C ILE A 66 -19.20 -23.94 -5.22
N HIS A 67 -20.12 -23.78 -4.25
CA HIS A 67 -19.83 -23.10 -2.98
C HIS A 67 -18.57 -23.60 -2.26
N PRO A 68 -18.26 -24.92 -2.23
CA PRO A 68 -17.01 -25.39 -1.61
C PRO A 68 -15.76 -24.79 -2.27
N VAL A 69 -15.77 -24.63 -3.60
CA VAL A 69 -14.68 -24.02 -4.36
C VAL A 69 -14.59 -22.54 -4.04
N LEU A 70 -15.70 -21.80 -4.14
CA LEU A 70 -15.76 -20.37 -3.83
C LEU A 70 -15.31 -20.07 -2.39
N THR A 71 -15.68 -20.94 -1.45
CA THR A 71 -15.25 -20.82 -0.04
C THR A 71 -13.75 -21.04 0.10
N GLY A 72 -13.17 -22.02 -0.62
CA GLY A 72 -11.74 -22.26 -0.66
C GLY A 72 -10.96 -21.06 -1.24
N GLU A 73 -11.43 -20.52 -2.36
CA GLU A 73 -10.84 -19.34 -3.00
C GLU A 73 -10.93 -18.10 -2.10
N LEU A 74 -12.07 -17.87 -1.45
CA LEU A 74 -12.26 -16.76 -0.52
C LEU A 74 -11.26 -16.84 0.63
N LYS A 75 -11.11 -18.02 1.24
CA LYS A 75 -10.12 -18.24 2.31
C LYS A 75 -8.70 -18.00 1.83
N ALA A 76 -8.34 -18.47 0.62
CA ALA A 76 -7.02 -18.24 0.06
C ALA A 76 -6.73 -16.74 -0.13
N ILE A 77 -7.70 -15.98 -0.64
CA ILE A 77 -7.55 -14.51 -0.78
C ILE A 77 -7.41 -13.85 0.59
N GLU A 78 -8.22 -14.21 1.58
CA GLU A 78 -8.15 -13.65 2.93
C GLU A 78 -6.80 -13.95 3.60
N MET A 79 -6.24 -15.15 3.41
CA MET A 79 -4.90 -15.50 3.87
C MET A 79 -3.84 -14.59 3.24
N VAL A 80 -3.86 -14.43 1.91
CA VAL A 80 -2.89 -13.56 1.20
C VAL A 80 -3.01 -12.11 1.65
N ILE A 81 -4.23 -11.59 1.85
CA ILE A 81 -4.44 -10.23 2.39
C ILE A 81 -3.73 -10.09 3.75
N ASN A 82 -3.99 -11.02 4.67
CA ASN A 82 -3.41 -10.99 6.02
C ASN A 82 -1.87 -11.06 5.98
N GLU A 83 -1.31 -11.95 5.16
CA GLU A 83 0.14 -12.08 4.97
C GLU A 83 0.76 -10.80 4.40
N PHE A 84 0.10 -10.15 3.45
CA PHE A 84 0.57 -8.89 2.87
C PHE A 84 0.55 -7.74 3.88
N ILE A 85 -0.53 -7.62 4.67
CA ILE A 85 -0.64 -6.60 5.71
C ILE A 85 0.51 -6.73 6.71
N GLN A 86 0.78 -7.96 7.16
CA GLN A 86 1.89 -8.25 8.09
C GLN A 86 3.26 -8.01 7.44
N SER A 87 3.47 -8.49 6.21
CA SER A 87 4.76 -8.40 5.51
C SER A 87 5.18 -6.96 5.21
N PHE A 88 4.21 -6.06 5.02
CA PHE A 88 4.46 -4.67 4.68
C PHE A 88 4.14 -3.69 5.82
N ASP A 89 3.78 -4.20 7.00
CA ASP A 89 3.43 -3.40 8.19
C ASP A 89 2.44 -2.28 7.83
N ILE A 90 1.29 -2.70 7.29
CA ILE A 90 0.24 -1.77 6.84
C ILE A 90 -0.69 -1.52 8.01
N HIS A 91 -0.75 -0.25 8.43
CA HIS A 91 -1.59 0.17 9.55
C HIS A 91 -3.06 0.33 9.11
N ASP A 92 -3.96 0.21 10.08
CA ASP A 92 -5.41 0.33 9.86
C ASP A 92 -5.79 1.68 9.23
N ASP A 93 -5.10 2.76 9.55
CA ASP A 93 -5.35 4.08 8.97
C ASP A 93 -5.13 4.10 7.45
N GLU A 94 -4.06 3.45 6.98
CA GLU A 94 -3.77 3.36 5.55
C GLU A 94 -4.75 2.45 4.84
N LEU A 95 -5.15 1.35 5.50
CA LEU A 95 -6.18 0.46 5.01
C LEU A 95 -7.53 1.18 4.89
N ASN A 96 -7.89 1.99 5.90
CA ASN A 96 -9.12 2.78 5.92
C ASN A 96 -9.11 3.87 4.84
N MET A 97 -7.99 4.58 4.66
CA MET A 97 -7.80 5.53 3.57
C MET A 97 -7.95 4.85 2.21
N MET A 98 -7.34 3.68 2.02
CA MET A 98 -7.43 2.90 0.77
C MET A 98 -8.84 2.41 0.48
N LEU A 99 -9.54 1.88 1.50
CA LEU A 99 -10.89 1.35 1.36
C LEU A 99 -11.97 2.45 1.36
N GLY A 100 -11.59 3.70 1.56
CA GLY A 100 -12.53 4.82 1.67
C GLY A 100 -13.44 4.73 2.89
N ILE A 101 -13.07 3.93 3.90
CA ILE A 101 -13.85 3.77 5.13
C ILE A 101 -13.50 4.95 6.04
N HIS A 102 -14.24 6.05 5.92
CA HIS A 102 -14.24 7.06 6.98
C HIS A 102 -14.98 6.47 8.16
N LYS A 103 -14.24 6.14 9.24
CA LYS A 103 -14.89 5.99 10.54
C LYS A 103 -15.54 7.34 10.85
N SER A 104 -16.86 7.36 10.86
CA SER A 104 -17.63 8.46 11.42
C SER A 104 -17.32 8.50 12.91
N ASP A 105 -16.28 9.24 13.27
CA ASP A 105 -15.96 9.59 14.64
C ASP A 105 -17.01 10.59 15.14
N ASP A 106 -18.25 10.13 15.36
CA ASP A 106 -19.31 10.89 16.01
C ASP A 106 -20.27 9.93 16.73
N ALA A 107 -19.73 9.19 17.70
CA ALA A 107 -20.53 8.49 18.71
C ALA A 107 -20.08 8.92 20.12
N GLN A 108 -20.04 10.23 20.38
CA GLN A 108 -19.93 10.78 21.74
C GLN A 108 -20.61 12.16 21.88
N ILE A 109 -21.93 12.18 22.09
CA ILE A 109 -22.61 13.14 22.98
C ILE A 109 -23.74 12.34 23.65
N ALA A 110 -23.41 11.64 24.73
CA ALA A 110 -23.76 12.02 26.10
C ALA A 110 -25.26 11.83 26.39
N GLU A 111 -25.57 10.63 26.91
CA GLU A 111 -26.65 10.39 27.87
C GLU A 111 -26.69 11.56 28.87
N ARG A 112 -27.74 12.37 28.82
CA ARG A 112 -28.11 13.29 29.88
C ARG A 112 -29.43 12.80 30.45
N ASP A 113 -29.30 12.16 31.60
CA ASP A 113 -30.40 11.70 32.43
C ASP A 113 -31.34 12.85 32.81
N ASP A 114 -32.63 12.54 32.70
CA ASP A 114 -33.77 12.89 33.56
C ASP A 114 -33.63 14.06 34.55
N GLU A 115 -34.48 15.09 34.40
CA GLU A 115 -35.14 15.77 35.54
C GLU A 115 -36.37 16.55 35.02
N GLY A 116 -37.55 16.19 35.52
CA GLY A 116 -38.84 16.56 34.98
C GLY A 116 -39.31 18.00 35.18
N ASN A 117 -40.40 18.35 34.49
CA ASN A 117 -41.34 19.32 35.01
C ASN A 117 -42.75 19.06 34.46
N GLY A 118 -43.72 19.13 35.37
CA GLY A 118 -45.08 18.66 35.22
C GLY A 118 -45.95 19.46 34.26
N GLU A 119 -46.92 18.72 33.73
CA GLU A 119 -48.10 19.14 33.00
C GLU A 119 -48.89 20.22 33.76
N VAL A 120 -48.96 21.43 33.21
CA VAL A 120 -49.92 22.45 33.63
C VAL A 120 -51.09 22.44 32.66
N ARG A 121 -52.15 21.71 33.01
CA ARG A 121 -53.50 21.98 32.49
C ARG A 121 -54.20 22.88 33.51
N LYS A 122 -54.48 24.12 33.12
CA LYS A 122 -55.49 24.96 33.76
C LYS A 122 -56.69 25.07 32.82
N GLU A 123 -57.83 25.00 33.47
CA GLU A 123 -59.22 24.97 32.98
C GLU A 123 -59.61 26.14 32.08
#